data_AF-A0A7C1BCM7-F1
#
_entry.id   AF-A0A7C1BCM7-F1
#
_cell.length_a   1.000
_cell.length_b   1.000
_cell.length_c   1.000
_cell.angle_alpha   90.00
_cell.angle_beta   90.00
_cell.angle_gamma   90.00
#
_symmetry.space_group_name_H-M   'P 1'
#
loop_
_entity.id
_entity.type
_entity.pdbx_description
1 polymer ?
#
loop_
_entity_poly.entity_id
_entity_poly.type
_entity_poly.pdbx_seq_one_letter_code
_entity_poly.pdbx_strand_id
1 'polypeptide(L)' 'MGWWKNLEREDKEIYEAIIGEMNREEWGLELIASENFVSPAVLEAVGSILTNKYAE' A
#
# COMPACT_ATOMS: atom_id res chain seq x y z
N MET A 1 -8.66 3.42 -11.35
CA MET A 1 -7.36 3.06 -10.76
C MET A 1 -6.44 4.27 -10.85
N GLY A 2 -6.05 4.91 -9.76
CA GLY A 2 -5.25 6.14 -9.81
C GLY A 2 -4.61 6.58 -8.49
N TRP A 3 -4.50 5.66 -7.52
CA TRP A 3 -4.13 5.98 -6.15
C TRP A 3 -2.65 6.38 -6.03
N TRP A 4 -1.82 5.91 -6.97
CA TRP A 4 -0.37 6.08 -6.94
C TRP A 4 0.15 7.04 -8.02
N LYS A 5 -0.71 7.81 -8.70
CA LYS A 5 -0.29 8.70 -9.80
C LYS A 5 0.75 9.74 -9.37
N ASN A 6 0.60 10.27 -8.15
CA ASN A 6 1.59 11.19 -7.61
C ASN A 6 2.89 10.45 -7.27
N LEU A 7 2.81 9.29 -6.63
CA LEU A 7 3.99 8.49 -6.29
C LEU A 7 4.78 8.08 -7.54
N GLU A 8 4.12 7.56 -8.57
CA GLU A 8 4.75 7.20 -9.85
C GLU A 8 5.50 8.37 -10.50
N ARG A 9 5.00 9.60 -10.36
CA ARG A 9 5.63 10.80 -10.91
C ARG A 9 6.80 11.28 -10.07
N GLU A 10 6.64 11.33 -8.74
CA GLU A 10 7.65 11.91 -7.84
C GLU A 10 8.77 10.90 -7.51
N ASP A 11 8.44 9.61 -7.39
CA ASP A 11 9.35 8.52 -7.04
C ASP A 11 8.98 7.22 -7.77
N LYS A 12 9.54 7.08 -8.98
CA LYS A 12 9.28 5.93 -9.85
C LYS A 12 9.84 4.63 -9.29
N GLU A 13 10.99 4.67 -8.60
CA GLU A 13 11.63 3.47 -8.07
C GLU A 13 10.78 2.83 -6.97
N ILE A 14 10.28 3.64 -6.03
CA ILE A 14 9.36 3.16 -4.98
C ILE A 14 8.03 2.70 -5.56
N TYR A 15 7.49 3.42 -6.55
CA TYR A 15 6.27 2.99 -7.24
C TYR A 15 6.44 1.60 -7.87
N GLU A 16 7.52 1.38 -8.63
CA GLU A 16 7.80 0.08 -9.26
C GLU A 16 7.99 -1.02 -8.23
N ALA A 17 8.63 -0.74 -7.10
CA ALA A 17 8.79 -1.69 -6.00
C ALA A 17 7.43 -2.11 -5.39
N ILE A 18 6.51 -1.15 -5.15
CA ILE A 18 5.17 -1.44 -4.62
C ILE A 18 4.36 -2.29 -5.61
N ILE A 19 4.41 -1.96 -6.90
CA ILE A 19 3.71 -2.76 -7.93
C ILE A 19 4.31 -4.17 -8.03
N GLY A 20 5.64 -4.29 -7.92
CA GLY A 20 6.32 -5.59 -7.85
C GLY A 20 5.84 -6.43 -6.68
N GLU A 21 5.75 -5.85 -5.49
CA GLU A 21 5.29 -6.54 -4.27
C GLU A 21 3.81 -6.93 -4.35
N MET A 22 2.95 -6.04 -4.86
CA MET A 22 1.54 -6.35 -5.09
C MET A 22 1.38 -7.57 -6.00
N ASN A 23 2.17 -7.66 -7.08
CA ASN A 23 2.17 -8.84 -7.94
C ASN A 23 2.70 -10.09 -7.21
N ARG A 24 3.74 -9.95 -6.37
CA ARG A 24 4.30 -11.07 -5.59
C ARG A 24 3.23 -11.66 -4.67
N GLU A 25 2.50 -10.82 -3.95
CA GLU A 25 1.42 -11.23 -3.04
C GLU A 25 0.23 -11.84 -3.79
N GLU A 26 -0.17 -11.28 -4.94
CA GLU A 26 -1.32 -11.77 -5.71
C GLU A 26 -1.09 -13.17 -6.30
N TRP A 27 0.15 -13.46 -6.72
CA TRP A 27 0.50 -14.72 -7.36
C TRP A 27 1.23 -15.72 -6.45
N GLY A 28 1.61 -15.27 -5.25
CA GLY A 28 2.25 -16.08 -4.21
C GLY A 28 1.25 -16.93 -3.42
N LEU A 29 1.69 -18.11 -2.98
CA LEU A 29 0.94 -18.86 -1.97
C LEU A 29 1.45 -18.50 -0.58
N GLU A 30 0.74 -17.60 0.10
CA GLU A 30 1.13 -17.12 1.42
C GLU A 30 0.67 -18.09 2.52
N LEU A 31 1.65 -18.76 3.16
CA LEU A 31 1.41 -19.80 4.19
C LEU A 31 1.93 -19.41 5.58
N ILE A 32 2.43 -18.17 5.73
CA ILE A 32 2.90 -17.67 7.01
C ILE A 32 1.68 -17.32 7.86
N ALA A 33 1.46 -18.08 8.94
CA ALA A 33 0.24 -17.99 9.74
C ALA A 33 0.00 -16.62 10.41
N SER A 34 1.05 -15.81 10.56
CA SER A 34 0.96 -14.46 11.13
C SER A 34 0.73 -13.36 10.10
N GLU A 35 0.84 -13.65 8.80
CA GLU A 35 0.59 -12.69 7.73
C GLU A 35 -0.89 -12.69 7.31
N ASN A 36 -1.36 -11.57 6.77
CA ASN A 36 -2.75 -11.40 6.38
C ASN A 36 -2.93 -10.26 5.37
N PHE A 37 -4.05 -10.27 4.65
CA PHE A 37 -4.44 -9.20 3.74
C PHE A 37 -5.49 -8.30 4.41
N VAL A 38 -5.20 -7.00 4.50
CA VAL A 38 -6.13 -6.01 5.03
C VAL A 38 -7.19 -5.64 3.99
N SER A 39 -8.35 -5.17 4.43
CA SER A 39 -9.39 -4.70 3.51
C SER A 39 -9.01 -3.36 2.87
N PRO A 40 -9.54 -3.04 1.68
CA PRO A 40 -9.31 -1.74 1.03
C PRO A 40 -9.69 -0.54 1.93
N ALA A 41 -10.76 -0.67 2.73
CA ALA A 41 -11.18 0.37 3.66
C ALA A 41 -10.13 0.68 4.75
N VAL A 42 -9.36 -0.32 5.18
CA VAL A 42 -8.23 -0.11 6.11
C VAL A 42 -7.11 0.67 5.42
N LEU A 43 -6.77 0.33 4.18
CA LEU A 43 -5.75 1.05 3.40
C LEU A 43 -6.14 2.52 3.16
N GLU A 44 -7.41 2.79 2.84
CA GLU A 44 -7.95 4.15 2.69
C GLU A 44 -7.79 4.98 3.97
N ALA A 45 -8.12 4.39 5.12
CA ALA A 45 -8.00 5.07 6.40
C ALA A 45 -6.53 5.40 6.75
N VAL A 46 -5.62 4.46 6.52
CA VAL A 46 -4.17 4.63 6.77
C VAL A 46 -3.58 5.75 5.90
N GLY A 47 -4.01 5.85 4.63
CA GLY A 47 -3.57 6.91 3.70
C GLY A 47 -4.31 8.25 3.84
N SER A 48 -5.11 8.45 4.88
CA SER A 48 -5.99 9.62 5.02
C SER A 48 -5.31 10.85 5.63
N ILE A 49 -6.05 11.97 5.64
CA ILE A 49 -5.61 13.25 6.23
C ILE A 49 -5.30 13.16 7.74
N LEU A 50 -5.70 12.08 8.42
CA LEU A 50 -5.44 11.88 9.84
C LEU A 50 -3.94 11.92 10.19
N THR A 51 -3.07 11.53 9.24
CA THR A 51 -1.61 11.57 9.41
C THR A 51 -1.05 12.99 9.64
N ASN A 52 -1.78 14.03 9.23
CA ASN A 52 -1.32 15.42 9.37
C ASN A 52 -1.50 15.97 10.79
N LYS A 53 -2.26 15.28 11.64
CA LYS A 53 -2.70 15.82 12.93
C LYS A 53 -1.78 15.35 14.07
N TYR A 54 -1.17 16.32 14.76
CA TYR A 54 -0.60 16.11 16.11
C TYR A 54 -1.71 16.26 17.17
N ALA A 55 -1.82 15.32 18.10
CA ALA A 55 -2.96 15.21 19.02
C ALA A 55 -2.61 14.74 20.46
N GLU A 56 -1.43 15.13 20.96
CA GLU A 56 -1.13 15.08 22.40
C GLU A 56 -1.81 16.22 23.17
#